data_AF-A0A7S0TGX7-F1
#
_entry.id   AF-A0A7S0TGX7-F1
#
_cell.length_a   1.000
_cell.length_b   1.000
_cell.length_c   1.000
_cell.angle_alpha   90.00
_cell.angle_beta   90.00
_cell.angle_gamma   90.00
#
_symmetry.space_group_name_H-M   'P 1'
#
loop_
_entity.id
_entity.type
_entity.pdbx_description
1 polymer ?
#
loop_
_entity_poly.entity_id
_entity_poly.type
_entity_poly.pdbx_seq_one_letter_code
_entity_poly.pdbx_strand_id
1 'polypeptide(L)'
;NVELPVGTVLLLCCSGLALALPCGHPLQVAPRGQVETRTIPSPLAYAPPLIPPCRESFWLPRTHKTVLHLRGGGEGVPPSRESTLVLFDIDGTLTAPRNVVTPDVLAFLEKLRSKVSIGVVGGSDMAKAQEQLGSDYVSLFDYAFSENGLVAFRQGEALESASLREHLGEANLRRIIDWTLTYLARLDIPVKRGTFIEFRSGLLNISPIGRNCNRSERDAFEAYDREHRVRADMVKAMQDEFGDLQLTYSVGGQISFDVFPKGWDKTYCLRHIPEETYQRILFFGDKCDPGGNDWEIFADPRTEGHKVQSPEETVSMCSKLF
;
A
#
# COMPACT_ATOMS: atom_id res chain seq x y z
N ASN A 1 -49.86 9.48 32.53
CA ASN A 1 -48.58 9.94 33.10
C ASN A 1 -48.04 8.91 34.06
N VAL A 2 -47.22 7.96 33.59
CA VAL A 2 -46.02 7.42 34.26
C VAL A 2 -45.15 6.76 33.17
N GLU A 3 -43.84 6.92 33.32
CA GLU A 3 -42.72 6.84 32.37
C GLU A 3 -42.32 5.43 31.86
N LEU A 4 -41.65 5.39 30.71
CA LEU A 4 -40.97 4.22 30.13
C LEU A 4 -39.51 4.15 30.60
N PRO A 5 -38.94 2.95 30.84
CA PRO A 5 -37.53 2.81 31.18
C PRO A 5 -36.61 2.84 29.96
N VAL A 6 -35.42 3.41 30.19
CA VAL A 6 -34.30 3.59 29.28
C VAL A 6 -33.55 2.26 29.05
N GLY A 7 -33.14 1.98 27.81
CA GLY A 7 -32.04 1.08 27.51
C GLY A 7 -32.31 -0.03 26.48
N THR A 8 -32.36 0.33 25.18
CA THR A 8 -32.10 -0.62 24.09
C THR A 8 -31.40 0.12 22.95
N VAL A 9 -30.16 -0.23 22.66
CA VAL A 9 -29.44 0.21 21.46
C VAL A 9 -29.75 -0.76 20.31
N LEU A 10 -30.14 -0.16 19.19
CA LEU A 10 -30.53 -0.79 17.94
C LEU A 10 -29.26 -1.26 17.18
N LEU A 11 -29.11 -2.57 16.97
CA LEU A 11 -28.10 -3.13 16.06
C LEU A 11 -28.79 -3.53 14.75
N LEU A 12 -28.71 -2.64 13.76
CA LEU A 12 -29.08 -2.90 12.36
C LEU A 12 -27.94 -3.69 11.71
N CYS A 13 -28.14 -4.99 11.51
CA CYS A 13 -27.29 -5.83 10.68
C CYS A 13 -27.95 -5.96 9.31
N CYS A 14 -27.49 -5.17 8.34
CA CYS A 14 -27.83 -5.33 6.93
C CYS A 14 -26.85 -6.29 6.27
N SER A 15 -27.25 -7.54 6.08
CA SER A 15 -26.67 -8.41 5.06
C SER A 15 -27.76 -9.38 4.61
N GLY A 16 -28.34 -9.06 3.45
CA GLY A 16 -29.29 -9.93 2.80
C GLY A 16 -28.59 -11.15 2.23
N LEU A 17 -29.11 -12.33 2.56
CA LEU A 17 -29.14 -13.45 1.64
C LEU A 17 -30.36 -14.30 2.01
N ALA A 18 -31.34 -14.32 1.12
CA ALA A 18 -32.53 -15.13 1.24
C ALA A 18 -32.20 -16.59 0.88
N LEU A 19 -32.47 -17.51 1.80
CA LEU A 19 -32.57 -18.94 1.52
C LEU A 19 -33.92 -19.41 2.04
N ALA A 20 -34.83 -19.63 1.10
CA ALA A 20 -36.16 -20.15 1.34
C ALA A 20 -36.09 -21.66 1.61
N LEU A 21 -36.68 -22.12 2.72
CA LEU A 21 -37.17 -23.50 2.87
C LEU A 21 -38.52 -23.50 3.61
N PRO A 22 -39.45 -24.42 3.27
CA PRO A 22 -40.86 -24.27 3.57
C PRO A 22 -41.32 -25.05 4.81
N CYS A 23 -42.43 -24.56 5.38
CA CYS A 23 -43.47 -25.28 6.12
C CYS A 23 -43.18 -25.80 7.55
N GLY A 24 -43.83 -25.14 8.51
CA GLY A 24 -44.88 -25.78 9.30
C GLY A 24 -44.51 -26.38 10.66
N HIS A 25 -44.72 -25.62 11.74
CA HIS A 25 -45.50 -26.03 12.93
C HIS A 25 -45.64 -24.84 13.91
N PRO A 26 -46.78 -24.70 14.62
CA PRO A 26 -47.06 -23.53 15.43
C PRO A 26 -46.32 -23.51 16.78
N LEU A 27 -45.94 -22.31 17.20
CA LEU A 27 -45.35 -21.96 18.49
C LEU A 27 -46.29 -22.36 19.65
N GLN A 28 -45.80 -23.19 20.57
CA GLN A 28 -46.37 -23.31 21.92
C GLN A 28 -45.48 -22.55 22.91
N VAL A 29 -46.12 -21.61 23.62
CA VAL A 29 -45.55 -20.84 24.73
C VAL A 29 -45.75 -21.66 26.01
N ALA A 30 -44.67 -22.00 26.72
CA ALA A 30 -44.72 -22.61 28.06
C ALA A 30 -44.46 -21.54 29.15
N PRO A 31 -45.13 -21.61 30.31
CA PRO A 31 -45.06 -20.60 31.36
C PRO A 31 -43.77 -20.69 32.21
N ARG A 32 -43.43 -19.56 32.86
CA ARG A 32 -42.26 -19.40 33.72
C ARG A 32 -42.26 -20.35 34.93
N GLY A 33 -41.10 -20.98 35.17
CA GLY A 33 -40.67 -21.39 36.49
C GLY A 33 -40.79 -22.89 36.81
N GLN A 34 -39.97 -23.72 36.16
CA GLN A 34 -39.49 -24.99 36.74
C GLN A 34 -38.05 -25.28 36.26
N VAL A 35 -37.21 -25.69 37.20
CA VAL A 35 -35.83 -26.14 36.96
C VAL A 35 -35.90 -27.64 36.67
N GLU A 36 -35.61 -28.04 35.44
CA GLU A 36 -35.35 -29.45 35.09
C GLU A 36 -33.86 -29.65 34.83
N THR A 37 -33.22 -30.47 35.66
CA THR A 37 -31.88 -31.00 35.40
C THR A 37 -31.98 -32.09 34.34
N ARG A 38 -31.41 -31.86 33.15
CA ARG A 38 -31.23 -32.90 32.12
C ARG A 38 -29.76 -33.31 32.03
N THR A 39 -29.51 -34.58 32.28
CA THR A 39 -28.26 -35.29 32.02
C THR A 39 -28.06 -35.43 30.51
N ILE A 40 -26.92 -34.96 30.01
CA ILE A 40 -26.52 -35.10 28.60
C ILE A 40 -25.83 -36.46 28.44
N PRO A 41 -26.23 -37.33 27.48
CA PRO A 41 -25.49 -38.54 27.19
C PRO A 41 -24.22 -38.23 26.38
N SER A 42 -23.13 -38.93 26.74
CA SER A 42 -21.82 -38.93 26.08
C SER A 42 -21.92 -39.09 24.56
N PRO A 43 -21.14 -38.34 23.75
CA PRO A 43 -21.01 -38.64 22.34
C PRO A 43 -20.28 -39.97 22.15
N LEU A 44 -20.97 -40.87 21.43
CA LEU A 44 -20.44 -42.12 20.90
C LEU A 44 -19.23 -41.86 20.00
N ALA A 45 -18.22 -42.73 20.15
CA ALA A 45 -17.01 -42.76 19.35
C ALA A 45 -17.33 -42.91 17.86
N TYR A 46 -16.92 -41.92 17.06
CA TYR A 46 -16.81 -42.05 15.61
C TYR A 46 -15.40 -42.56 15.28
N ALA A 47 -15.32 -43.78 14.74
CA ALA A 47 -14.10 -44.33 14.17
C ALA A 47 -13.81 -43.67 12.80
N PRO A 48 -12.54 -43.39 12.46
CA PRO A 48 -12.18 -42.87 11.15
C PRO A 48 -12.20 -43.99 10.09
N PRO A 49 -12.54 -43.70 8.82
CA PRO A 49 -12.44 -44.70 7.76
C PRO A 49 -10.97 -45.00 7.41
N LEU A 50 -10.70 -46.29 7.26
CA LEU A 50 -9.42 -46.87 6.84
C LEU A 50 -9.08 -46.44 5.40
N ILE A 51 -7.92 -45.82 5.23
CA ILE A 51 -7.29 -45.54 3.92
C ILE A 51 -6.58 -46.83 3.45
N PRO A 52 -6.86 -47.35 2.23
CA PRO A 52 -6.12 -48.50 1.69
C PRO A 52 -4.74 -48.09 1.16
N PRO A 53 -3.76 -49.02 1.11
CA PRO A 53 -2.35 -48.69 0.86
C PRO A 53 -2.06 -48.43 -0.63
N CYS A 54 -1.00 -47.65 -0.82
CA CYS A 54 -0.38 -47.26 -2.09
C CYS A 54 -0.23 -48.40 -3.10
N ARG A 55 -0.55 -48.10 -4.36
CA ARG A 55 0.02 -48.79 -5.53
C ARG A 55 1.12 -47.92 -6.14
N GLU A 56 2.28 -48.52 -6.27
CA GLU A 56 3.44 -48.04 -7.03
C GLU A 56 3.06 -47.80 -8.50
N SER A 57 3.51 -46.69 -9.07
CA SER A 57 3.79 -46.52 -10.51
C SER A 57 4.62 -45.26 -10.75
N PHE A 58 5.93 -45.48 -10.95
CA PHE A 58 6.84 -44.77 -11.86
C PHE A 58 6.63 -43.26 -12.11
N TRP A 59 7.51 -42.42 -11.54
CA TRP A 59 7.89 -41.13 -12.11
C TRP A 59 9.42 -41.07 -12.27
N LEU A 60 9.84 -40.80 -13.51
CA LEU A 60 11.23 -40.64 -13.96
C LEU A 60 11.96 -39.53 -13.19
N PRO A 61 13.28 -39.64 -12.95
CA PRO A 61 14.05 -38.56 -12.36
C PRO A 61 14.19 -37.42 -13.38
N ARG A 62 13.70 -36.22 -13.04
CA ARG A 62 14.02 -35.01 -13.80
C ARG A 62 15.47 -34.66 -13.54
N THR A 63 16.24 -34.75 -14.62
CA THR A 63 17.65 -34.40 -14.73
C THR A 63 17.89 -32.96 -14.30
N HIS A 64 19.03 -32.75 -13.61
CA HIS A 64 19.63 -31.43 -13.45
C HIS A 64 19.83 -30.80 -14.84
N LYS A 65 19.02 -29.79 -15.18
CA LYS A 65 19.37 -28.88 -16.27
C LYS A 65 20.40 -27.89 -15.72
N THR A 66 21.67 -28.19 -15.97
CA THR A 66 22.71 -27.18 -16.02
C THR A 66 22.29 -26.15 -17.06
N VAL A 67 21.88 -24.96 -16.61
CA VAL A 67 21.65 -23.83 -17.51
C VAL A 67 23.03 -23.33 -17.93
N LEU A 68 23.45 -23.70 -19.14
CA LEU A 68 24.56 -23.06 -19.82
C LEU A 68 24.22 -21.56 -19.95
N HIS A 69 25.01 -20.71 -19.29
CA HIS A 69 25.08 -19.30 -19.62
C HIS A 69 25.67 -19.16 -21.04
N LEU A 70 24.80 -19.16 -22.04
CA LEU A 70 25.15 -18.63 -23.34
C LEU A 70 25.14 -17.10 -23.20
N ARG A 71 26.34 -16.51 -23.08
CA ARG A 71 26.56 -15.10 -23.43
C ARG A 71 26.29 -14.97 -24.94
N GLY A 72 25.03 -14.78 -25.30
CA GLY A 72 24.60 -14.31 -26.60
C GLY A 72 24.21 -12.85 -26.49
N GLY A 73 24.94 -11.95 -27.16
CA GLY A 73 24.46 -10.60 -27.41
C GLY A 73 23.18 -10.71 -28.23
N GLY A 74 22.04 -10.40 -27.62
CA GLY A 74 20.73 -10.46 -28.26
C GLY A 74 20.32 -9.08 -28.75
N GLU A 75 20.09 -8.95 -30.05
CA GLU A 75 19.21 -7.91 -30.58
C GLU A 75 17.85 -8.03 -29.87
N GLY A 76 17.40 -6.93 -29.27
CA GLY A 76 16.31 -6.92 -28.30
C GLY A 76 14.96 -7.36 -28.87
N VAL A 77 14.17 -8.06 -28.04
CA VAL A 77 12.77 -8.37 -28.33
C VAL A 77 12.02 -7.05 -28.57
N PRO A 78 11.28 -6.91 -29.68
CA PRO A 78 10.53 -5.70 -29.96
C PRO A 78 9.46 -5.48 -28.87
N PRO A 79 9.25 -4.23 -28.43
CA PRO A 79 8.32 -3.94 -27.35
C PRO A 79 6.90 -4.37 -27.72
N SER A 80 6.26 -5.11 -26.82
CA SER A 80 4.87 -5.56 -26.94
C SER A 80 4.18 -5.47 -25.58
N ARG A 81 2.84 -5.43 -25.57
CA ARG A 81 2.03 -5.47 -24.35
C ARG A 81 2.31 -6.70 -23.45
N GLU A 82 2.87 -7.76 -24.01
CA GLU A 82 3.18 -9.00 -23.29
C GLU A 82 4.63 -9.07 -22.82
N SER A 83 5.52 -8.21 -23.31
CA SER A 83 6.96 -8.26 -22.99
C SER A 83 7.46 -7.06 -22.20
N THR A 84 6.80 -5.91 -22.30
CA THR A 84 7.26 -4.64 -21.71
C THR A 84 6.17 -3.98 -20.87
N LEU A 85 6.54 -3.59 -19.65
CA LEU A 85 5.75 -2.74 -18.77
C LEU A 85 6.47 -1.40 -18.59
N VAL A 86 5.72 -0.30 -18.66
CA VAL A 86 6.22 1.04 -18.35
C VAL A 86 5.49 1.57 -17.12
N LEU A 87 6.22 1.78 -16.03
CA LEU A 87 5.74 2.37 -14.79
C LEU A 87 6.08 3.86 -14.74
N PHE A 88 5.14 4.66 -14.26
CA PHE A 88 5.31 6.10 -14.12
C PHE A 88 5.06 6.53 -12.67
N ASP A 89 5.92 7.39 -12.14
CA ASP A 89 5.51 8.32 -11.08
C ASP A 89 4.41 9.29 -11.58
N ILE A 90 3.73 9.97 -10.66
CA ILE A 90 2.66 10.94 -10.96
C ILE A 90 3.20 12.38 -10.98
N ASP A 91 3.67 12.88 -9.83
CA ASP A 91 3.81 14.31 -9.54
C ASP A 91 5.19 14.82 -9.95
N GLY A 92 5.27 15.56 -11.06
CA GLY A 92 6.54 15.93 -11.71
C GLY A 92 6.87 15.05 -12.91
N THR A 93 6.24 13.88 -13.01
CA THR A 93 6.50 12.88 -14.05
C THR A 93 5.39 12.81 -15.10
N LEU A 94 4.13 12.63 -14.71
CA LEU A 94 2.97 12.66 -15.61
C LEU A 94 2.21 13.98 -15.52
N THR A 95 2.29 14.66 -14.38
CA THR A 95 1.68 15.97 -14.16
C THR A 95 2.74 16.98 -13.75
N ALA A 96 2.50 18.26 -14.03
CA ALA A 96 3.30 19.30 -13.40
C ALA A 96 3.07 19.27 -11.87
N PRO A 97 4.05 19.62 -11.04
CA PRO A 97 3.94 19.50 -9.59
C PRO A 97 2.64 20.12 -9.03
N ARG A 98 1.83 19.31 -8.35
CA ARG A 98 0.52 19.65 -7.76
C ARG A 98 -0.53 20.15 -8.75
N ASN A 99 -0.41 19.79 -10.02
CA ASN A 99 -1.40 20.11 -11.06
C ASN A 99 -2.08 18.85 -11.59
N VAL A 100 -3.14 19.09 -12.37
CA VAL A 100 -3.89 18.07 -13.10
C VAL A 100 -3.15 17.72 -14.39
N VAL A 101 -3.25 16.46 -14.81
CA VAL A 101 -2.73 15.95 -16.08
C VAL A 101 -3.30 16.73 -17.27
N THR A 102 -2.47 16.96 -18.28
CA THR A 102 -2.91 17.65 -19.50
C THR A 102 -3.57 16.66 -20.47
N PRO A 103 -4.49 17.13 -21.35
CA PRO A 103 -5.07 16.29 -22.39
C PRO A 103 -4.03 15.64 -23.30
N ASP A 104 -2.92 16.31 -23.57
CA ASP A 104 -1.84 15.79 -24.42
C ASP A 104 -1.15 14.58 -23.78
N VAL A 105 -0.91 14.62 -22.46
CA VAL A 105 -0.35 13.47 -21.73
C VAL A 105 -1.34 12.31 -21.70
N LEU A 106 -2.64 12.58 -21.49
CA LEU A 106 -3.67 11.53 -21.54
C LEU A 106 -3.74 10.84 -22.91
N ALA A 107 -3.76 11.62 -24.00
CA ALA A 107 -3.77 11.07 -25.36
C ALA A 107 -2.48 10.27 -25.65
N PHE A 108 -1.35 10.72 -25.12
CA PHE A 108 -0.09 9.99 -25.19
C PHE A 108 -0.17 8.65 -24.44
N LEU A 109 -0.69 8.63 -23.21
CA LEU A 109 -0.82 7.41 -22.40
C LEU A 109 -1.72 6.38 -23.08
N GLU A 110 -2.85 6.80 -23.66
CA GLU A 110 -3.74 5.93 -24.43
C GLU A 110 -3.01 5.31 -25.63
N LYS A 111 -2.29 6.13 -26.40
CA LYS A 111 -1.49 5.65 -27.53
C LYS A 111 -0.38 4.71 -27.09
N LEU A 112 0.31 5.00 -25.99
CA LEU A 112 1.38 4.16 -25.45
C LEU A 112 0.82 2.79 -25.00
N ARG A 113 -0.33 2.81 -24.31
CA ARG A 113 -1.01 1.60 -23.87
C ARG A 113 -1.37 0.67 -25.03
N SER A 114 -1.66 1.20 -26.22
CA SER A 114 -1.88 0.33 -27.40
C SER A 114 -0.64 -0.50 -27.81
N LYS A 115 0.57 -0.09 -27.40
CA LYS A 115 1.85 -0.74 -27.77
C LYS A 115 2.43 -1.61 -26.65
N VAL A 116 2.36 -1.14 -25.41
CA VAL A 116 2.98 -1.78 -24.23
C VAL A 116 2.04 -1.75 -23.03
N SER A 117 2.32 -2.56 -22.00
CA SER A 117 1.61 -2.43 -20.74
C SER A 117 2.08 -1.17 -20.03
N ILE A 118 1.15 -0.44 -19.40
CA ILE A 118 1.48 0.76 -18.63
C ILE A 118 0.93 0.67 -17.22
N GLY A 119 1.66 1.26 -16.27
CA GLY A 119 1.22 1.37 -14.90
C GLY A 119 1.64 2.69 -14.27
N VAL A 120 0.98 3.04 -13.17
CA VAL A 120 1.30 4.24 -12.40
C VAL A 120 1.57 3.87 -10.94
N VAL A 121 2.55 4.53 -10.31
CA VAL A 121 2.91 4.35 -8.91
C VAL A 121 3.11 5.69 -8.19
N GLY A 122 2.25 5.97 -7.22
CA GLY A 122 2.31 7.16 -6.38
C GLY A 122 2.39 6.82 -4.90
N GLY A 123 3.12 7.62 -4.12
CA GLY A 123 3.16 7.50 -2.66
C GLY A 123 1.97 8.14 -1.93
N SER A 124 1.09 8.82 -2.66
CA SER A 124 -0.14 9.42 -2.10
C SER A 124 -1.30 8.43 -2.15
N ASP A 125 -2.39 8.76 -1.48
CA ASP A 125 -3.64 8.01 -1.54
C ASP A 125 -4.31 8.12 -2.93
N MET A 126 -5.34 7.29 -3.12
CA MET A 126 -6.12 7.27 -4.36
C MET A 126 -6.81 8.60 -4.65
N ALA A 127 -7.28 9.31 -3.63
CA ALA A 127 -8.02 10.57 -3.82
C ALA A 127 -7.12 11.61 -4.49
N LYS A 128 -5.87 11.72 -4.05
CA LYS A 128 -4.90 12.61 -4.67
C LYS A 128 -4.52 12.16 -6.09
N ALA A 129 -4.39 10.85 -6.33
CA ALA A 129 -4.19 10.34 -7.69
C ALA A 129 -5.38 10.70 -8.60
N GLN A 130 -6.61 10.62 -8.10
CA GLN A 130 -7.83 11.00 -8.83
C GLN A 130 -7.91 12.50 -9.12
N GLU A 131 -7.48 13.35 -8.18
CA GLU A 131 -7.37 14.79 -8.42
C GLU A 131 -6.40 15.10 -9.56
N GLN A 132 -5.28 14.37 -9.65
CA GLN A 132 -4.23 14.64 -10.63
C GLN A 132 -4.50 13.98 -12.00
N LEU A 133 -5.00 12.74 -12.01
CA LEU A 133 -5.14 11.91 -13.23
C LEU A 133 -6.59 11.74 -13.68
N GLY A 134 -7.56 12.24 -12.92
CA GLY A 134 -8.99 12.09 -13.18
C GLY A 134 -9.64 10.97 -12.34
N SER A 135 -10.96 11.06 -12.17
CA SER A 135 -11.72 10.17 -11.27
C SER A 135 -11.62 8.68 -11.64
N ASP A 136 -11.44 8.37 -12.92
CA ASP A 136 -11.35 7.02 -13.46
C ASP A 136 -9.91 6.62 -13.82
N TYR A 137 -8.89 7.21 -13.17
CA TYR A 137 -7.49 6.96 -13.55
C TYR A 137 -7.11 5.47 -13.51
N VAL A 138 -7.76 4.66 -12.67
CA VAL A 138 -7.52 3.21 -12.59
C VAL A 138 -7.78 2.54 -13.95
N SER A 139 -8.77 3.02 -14.72
CA SER A 139 -9.08 2.46 -16.03
C SER A 139 -8.08 2.89 -17.11
N LEU A 140 -7.31 3.97 -16.88
CA LEU A 140 -6.29 4.47 -17.82
C LEU A 140 -5.07 3.55 -17.91
N PHE A 141 -4.77 2.80 -16.84
CA PHE A 141 -3.58 1.98 -16.73
C PHE A 141 -3.91 0.48 -16.66
N ASP A 142 -2.93 -0.36 -17.02
CA ASP A 142 -3.02 -1.80 -16.78
C ASP A 142 -2.73 -2.12 -15.31
N TYR A 143 -1.91 -1.30 -14.64
CA TYR A 143 -1.67 -1.32 -13.19
C TYR A 143 -1.81 0.08 -12.59
N ALA A 144 -2.49 0.18 -11.45
CA ALA A 144 -2.57 1.44 -10.68
C ALA A 144 -2.19 1.18 -9.22
N PHE A 145 -1.11 1.83 -8.77
CA PHE A 145 -0.54 1.65 -7.45
C PHE A 145 -0.60 2.98 -6.68
N SER A 146 -1.46 3.03 -5.67
CA SER A 146 -1.50 4.10 -4.67
C SER A 146 -0.77 3.67 -3.41
N GLU A 147 -0.30 4.64 -2.62
CA GLU A 147 0.48 4.40 -1.40
C GLU A 147 1.63 3.41 -1.64
N ASN A 148 2.42 3.66 -2.70
CA ASN A 148 3.54 2.82 -3.16
C ASN A 148 3.16 1.38 -3.58
N GLY A 149 1.87 1.11 -3.78
CA GLY A 149 1.35 -0.21 -4.12
C GLY A 149 0.72 -0.97 -2.96
N LEU A 150 0.55 -0.35 -1.79
CA LEU A 150 -0.27 -0.93 -0.71
C LEU A 150 -1.74 -1.01 -1.09
N VAL A 151 -2.19 -0.07 -1.92
CA VAL A 151 -3.48 -0.15 -2.61
C VAL A 151 -3.17 -0.31 -4.10
N ALA A 152 -3.54 -1.45 -4.65
CA ALA A 152 -3.14 -1.85 -5.99
C ALA A 152 -4.33 -2.32 -6.82
N PHE A 153 -4.32 -1.98 -8.10
CA PHE A 153 -5.29 -2.46 -9.07
C PHE A 153 -4.55 -3.04 -10.28
N ARG A 154 -5.12 -4.11 -10.85
CA ARG A 154 -4.69 -4.69 -12.12
C ARG A 154 -5.90 -4.82 -13.03
N GLN A 155 -5.87 -4.19 -14.20
CA GLN A 155 -6.98 -4.18 -15.17
C GLN A 155 -8.32 -3.75 -14.54
N GLY A 156 -8.30 -2.78 -13.63
CA GLY A 156 -9.49 -2.30 -12.93
C GLY A 156 -9.90 -3.13 -11.71
N GLU A 157 -9.34 -4.32 -11.51
CA GLU A 157 -9.64 -5.16 -10.35
C GLU A 157 -8.68 -4.87 -9.19
N ALA A 158 -9.23 -4.71 -7.99
CA ALA A 158 -8.43 -4.50 -6.78
C ALA A 158 -7.63 -5.77 -6.43
N LEU A 159 -6.35 -5.59 -6.13
CA LEU A 159 -5.47 -6.63 -5.60
C LEU A 159 -5.50 -6.62 -4.06
N GLU A 160 -4.87 -7.63 -3.46
CA GLU A 160 -4.70 -7.69 -2.00
C GLU A 160 -3.95 -6.45 -1.51
N SER A 161 -4.60 -5.71 -0.61
CA SER A 161 -4.00 -4.57 0.07
C SER A 161 -3.24 -5.03 1.31
N ALA A 162 -2.24 -4.26 1.71
CA ALA A 162 -1.59 -4.44 3.01
C ALA A 162 -1.75 -3.17 3.82
N SER A 163 -1.94 -3.32 5.14
CA SER A 163 -2.00 -2.19 6.05
C SER A 163 -0.91 -2.26 7.11
N LEU A 164 -0.45 -1.09 7.56
CA LEU A 164 0.51 -0.94 8.64
C LEU A 164 0.04 -1.66 9.91
N ARG A 165 -1.27 -1.60 10.17
CA ARG A 165 -1.91 -2.27 11.31
C ARG A 165 -1.74 -3.78 11.25
N GLU A 166 -1.99 -4.41 10.10
CA GLU A 166 -1.83 -5.86 9.95
C GLU A 166 -0.36 -6.26 10.01
N HIS A 167 0.53 -5.44 9.44
CA HIS A 167 1.95 -5.73 9.40
C HIS A 167 2.63 -5.63 10.78
N LEU A 168 2.39 -4.54 11.52
CA LEU A 168 3.02 -4.31 12.82
C LEU A 168 2.24 -4.91 13.99
N GLY A 169 0.92 -5.03 13.85
CA GLY A 169 0.02 -5.37 14.95
C GLY A 169 -0.20 -4.21 15.94
N GLU A 170 -1.37 -4.22 16.58
CA GLU A 170 -1.78 -3.16 17.53
C GLU A 170 -0.81 -2.98 18.71
N ALA A 171 -0.16 -4.04 19.17
CA ALA A 171 0.80 -3.96 20.27
C ALA A 171 2.01 -3.07 19.92
N ASN A 172 2.58 -3.24 18.73
CA ASN A 172 3.72 -2.45 18.27
C ASN A 172 3.28 -1.04 17.87
N LEU A 173 2.11 -0.89 17.23
CA LEU A 173 1.55 0.43 16.92
C LEU A 173 1.37 1.28 18.17
N ARG A 174 0.76 0.72 19.21
CA ARG A 174 0.62 1.40 20.50
C ARG A 174 1.98 1.76 21.09
N ARG A 175 2.96 0.85 21.05
CA ARG A 175 4.33 1.12 21.55
C ARG A 175 4.96 2.32 20.82
N ILE A 176 4.85 2.37 19.49
CA ILE A 176 5.36 3.49 18.68
C ILE A 176 4.63 4.79 19.03
N ILE A 177 3.29 4.75 19.09
CA ILE A 177 2.46 5.94 19.35
C ILE A 177 2.71 6.50 20.75
N ASP A 178 2.69 5.65 21.79
CA ASP A 178 2.90 6.06 23.18
C ASP A 178 4.28 6.69 23.38
N TRP A 179 5.32 6.08 22.80
CA TRP A 179 6.68 6.62 22.82
C TRP A 179 6.73 7.97 22.08
N THR A 180 6.13 8.05 20.90
CA THR A 180 6.11 9.28 20.08
C THR A 180 5.43 10.42 20.82
N LEU A 181 4.26 10.18 21.41
CA LEU A 181 3.54 11.18 22.20
C LEU A 181 4.35 11.61 23.43
N THR A 182 5.03 10.68 24.11
CA THR A 182 5.88 10.97 25.26
C THR A 182 7.10 11.82 24.86
N TYR A 183 7.75 11.49 23.75
CA TYR A 183 8.87 12.25 23.19
C TYR A 183 8.43 13.67 22.86
N LEU A 184 7.33 13.82 22.12
CA LEU A 184 6.78 15.11 21.72
C LEU A 184 6.31 15.96 22.89
N ALA A 185 5.80 15.35 23.97
CA ALA A 185 5.40 16.06 25.18
C ALA A 185 6.61 16.74 25.84
N ARG A 186 7.78 16.08 25.84
CA ARG A 186 9.03 16.58 26.44
C ARG A 186 9.86 17.46 25.52
N LEU A 187 9.64 17.36 24.21
CA LEU A 187 10.37 18.12 23.22
C LEU A 187 10.17 19.63 23.42
N ASP A 188 11.25 20.38 23.58
CA ASP A 188 11.22 21.84 23.70
C ASP A 188 11.42 22.48 22.33
N ILE A 189 10.37 23.10 21.79
CA ILE A 189 10.39 23.84 20.51
C ILE A 189 9.50 25.08 20.63
N PRO A 190 9.77 26.15 19.85
CA PRO A 190 9.08 27.43 20.01
C PRO A 190 7.56 27.36 19.83
N VAL A 191 7.08 26.44 18.99
CA VAL A 191 5.67 26.35 18.59
C VAL A 191 5.24 24.89 18.54
N LYS A 192 4.08 24.58 19.15
CA LYS A 192 3.33 23.33 18.98
C LYS A 192 1.89 23.63 18.58
N ARG A 193 1.31 22.79 17.73
CA ARG A 193 -0.07 22.89 17.23
C ARG A 193 -0.79 21.56 17.51
N GLY A 194 -1.29 20.88 16.48
CA GLY A 194 -2.06 19.66 16.57
C GLY A 194 -1.80 18.74 15.38
N THR A 195 -2.33 17.51 15.45
CA THR A 195 -2.05 16.42 14.50
C THR A 195 -0.55 16.16 14.41
N PHE A 196 0.03 15.75 15.54
CA PHE A 196 1.45 15.38 15.63
C PHE A 196 1.75 14.01 15.04
N ILE A 197 0.77 13.10 15.07
CA ILE A 197 0.82 11.77 14.48
C ILE A 197 -0.40 11.66 13.59
N GLU A 198 -0.19 11.40 12.31
CA GLU A 198 -1.24 11.10 11.34
C GLU A 198 -1.08 9.64 10.90
N PHE A 199 -2.05 8.81 11.26
CA PHE A 199 -2.08 7.40 10.89
C PHE A 199 -2.65 7.26 9.47
N ARG A 200 -1.90 6.60 8.58
CA ARG A 200 -2.33 6.28 7.21
C ARG A 200 -2.33 4.77 7.01
N SER A 201 -2.86 4.30 5.87
CA SER A 201 -2.93 2.85 5.62
C SER A 201 -1.52 2.24 5.59
N GLY A 202 -0.55 2.95 5.01
CA GLY A 202 0.82 2.49 4.86
C GLY A 202 1.85 2.94 5.87
N LEU A 203 1.59 4.02 6.60
CA LEU A 203 2.63 4.72 7.34
C LEU A 203 2.07 5.58 8.47
N LEU A 204 2.97 6.00 9.37
CA LEU A 204 2.72 7.09 10.30
C LEU A 204 3.46 8.33 9.81
N ASN A 205 2.76 9.45 9.61
CA ASN A 205 3.41 10.74 9.42
C ASN A 205 3.54 11.42 10.80
N ILE A 206 4.77 11.73 11.20
CA ILE A 206 5.08 12.35 12.49
C ILE A 206 5.57 13.78 12.25
N SER A 207 4.95 14.75 12.93
CA SER A 207 5.25 16.18 12.82
C SER A 207 5.48 16.79 14.21
N PRO A 208 6.71 17.19 14.57
CA PRO A 208 6.99 17.75 15.90
C PRO A 208 6.22 19.03 16.22
N ILE A 209 6.09 19.94 15.26
CA ILE A 209 5.24 21.14 15.40
C ILE A 209 3.74 20.81 15.31
N GLY A 210 3.38 19.72 14.63
CA GLY A 210 2.00 19.34 14.33
C GLY A 210 1.50 19.88 12.98
N ARG A 211 0.76 19.07 12.22
CA ARG A 211 0.29 19.40 10.85
C ARG A 211 -0.71 20.56 10.78
N ASN A 212 -1.38 20.90 11.88
CA ASN A 212 -2.30 22.05 11.94
C ASN A 212 -1.60 23.43 11.97
N CYS A 213 -0.27 23.49 11.84
CA CYS A 213 0.43 24.75 11.68
C CYS A 213 0.11 25.44 10.34
N ASN A 214 0.04 26.77 10.40
CA ASN A 214 -0.14 27.61 9.21
C ASN A 214 1.17 27.72 8.41
N ARG A 215 1.12 28.39 7.25
CA ARG A 215 2.27 28.46 6.35
C ARG A 215 3.49 29.16 6.95
N SER A 216 3.30 30.30 7.63
CA SER A 216 4.43 31.00 8.25
C SER A 216 5.05 30.20 9.40
N GLU A 217 4.25 29.43 10.14
CA GLU A 217 4.75 28.50 11.16
C GLU A 217 5.51 27.32 10.56
N ARG A 218 5.10 26.81 9.40
CA ARG A 218 5.85 25.78 8.65
C ARG A 218 7.21 26.28 8.22
N ASP A 219 7.27 27.47 7.64
CA ASP A 219 8.51 28.09 7.19
C ASP A 219 9.45 28.36 8.37
N ALA A 220 8.91 28.84 9.50
CA ALA A 220 9.67 29.06 10.73
C ALA A 220 10.20 27.75 11.33
N PHE A 221 9.37 26.70 11.37
CA PHE A 221 9.80 25.40 11.87
C PHE A 221 10.86 24.76 10.97
N GLU A 222 10.75 24.88 9.65
CA GLU A 222 11.77 24.38 8.73
C GLU A 222 13.14 25.04 8.98
N ALA A 223 13.15 26.36 9.16
CA ALA A 223 14.37 27.10 9.49
C ALA A 223 14.94 26.64 10.85
N TYR A 224 14.08 26.53 11.86
CA TYR A 224 14.45 26.05 13.20
C TYR A 224 14.99 24.62 13.18
N ASP A 225 14.33 23.71 12.48
CA ASP A 225 14.73 22.30 12.35
C ASP A 225 16.06 22.14 11.60
N ARG A 226 16.36 23.03 10.65
CA ARG A 226 17.66 23.03 9.96
C ARG A 226 18.83 23.38 10.90
N GLU A 227 18.59 24.29 11.84
CA GLU A 227 19.58 24.70 12.84
C GLU A 227 19.69 23.70 14.00
N HIS A 228 18.55 23.27 14.53
CA HIS A 228 18.46 22.47 15.76
C HIS A 228 18.28 20.96 15.53
N ARG A 229 18.13 20.53 14.27
CA ARG A 229 18.05 19.11 13.86
C ARG A 229 16.93 18.31 14.54
N VAL A 230 15.83 18.95 14.92
CA VAL A 230 14.73 18.37 15.72
C VAL A 230 14.24 17.03 15.16
N ARG A 231 13.90 16.97 13.86
CA ARG A 231 13.43 15.75 13.19
C ARG A 231 14.50 14.70 13.08
N ALA A 232 15.74 15.08 12.73
CA ALA A 232 16.84 14.14 12.58
C ALA A 232 17.19 13.46 13.91
N ASP A 233 17.20 14.22 15.01
CA ASP A 233 17.48 13.69 16.34
C ASP A 233 16.34 12.79 16.84
N MET A 234 15.09 13.17 16.56
CA MET A 234 13.93 12.32 16.85
C MET A 234 13.95 11.01 16.05
N VAL A 235 14.28 11.06 14.75
CA VAL A 235 14.43 9.85 13.91
C VAL A 235 15.51 8.95 14.48
N LYS A 236 16.66 9.50 14.87
CA LYS A 236 17.74 8.71 15.47
C LYS A 236 17.28 8.03 16.77
N ALA A 237 16.61 8.76 17.66
CA ALA A 237 16.06 8.21 18.89
C ALA A 237 15.02 7.10 18.64
N MET A 238 14.19 7.24 17.60
CA MET A 238 13.26 6.20 17.18
C MET A 238 13.98 4.96 16.61
N GLN A 239 15.04 5.15 15.83
CA GLN A 239 15.84 4.03 15.30
C GLN A 239 16.49 3.22 16.42
N ASP A 240 16.99 3.90 17.45
CA ASP A 240 17.57 3.24 18.63
C ASP A 240 16.49 2.49 19.45
N GLU A 241 15.30 3.06 19.60
CA GLU A 241 14.18 2.45 20.35
C GLU A 241 13.52 1.27 19.61
N PHE A 242 13.34 1.39 18.30
CA PHE A 242 12.52 0.49 17.46
C PHE A 242 13.34 -0.31 16.46
N GLY A 243 14.64 -0.50 16.71
CA GLY A 243 15.52 -1.27 15.82
C GLY A 243 15.03 -2.70 15.57
N ASP A 244 14.22 -3.26 16.48
CA ASP A 244 13.59 -4.57 16.35
C ASP A 244 12.46 -4.62 15.29
N LEU A 245 11.86 -3.48 14.95
CA LEU A 245 10.68 -3.41 14.07
C LEU A 245 11.00 -3.19 12.58
N GLN A 246 12.29 -3.06 12.22
CA GLN A 246 12.75 -2.86 10.84
C GLN A 246 12.00 -1.73 10.11
N LEU A 247 11.88 -0.57 10.75
CA LEU A 247 11.22 0.60 10.19
C LEU A 247 12.19 1.44 9.35
N THR A 248 11.65 2.13 8.36
CA THR A 248 12.30 3.16 7.56
C THR A 248 11.71 4.52 7.94
N TYR A 249 12.57 5.53 7.98
CA TYR A 249 12.24 6.89 8.40
C TYR A 249 12.64 7.84 7.29
N SER A 250 11.66 8.53 6.69
CA SER A 250 11.91 9.46 5.59
C SER A 250 11.58 10.89 5.99
N VAL A 251 12.61 11.72 6.15
CA VAL A 251 12.43 13.15 6.45
C VAL A 251 12.07 13.87 5.15
N GLY A 252 10.82 14.31 5.05
CA GLY A 252 10.27 14.92 3.85
C GLY A 252 9.51 16.21 4.13
N GLY A 253 9.64 17.18 3.22
CA GLY A 253 8.98 18.48 3.33
C GLY A 253 9.47 19.31 4.52
N GLN A 254 8.63 20.24 4.98
CA GLN A 254 9.03 21.29 5.92
C GLN A 254 8.92 20.89 7.40
N ILE A 255 7.98 20.01 7.76
CA ILE A 255 7.55 19.84 9.16
C ILE A 255 7.49 18.42 9.68
N SER A 256 7.58 17.41 8.82
CA SER A 256 7.30 16.02 9.20
C SER A 256 8.34 15.05 8.68
N PHE A 257 8.19 13.80 9.10
CA PHE A 257 8.84 12.64 8.50
C PHE A 257 7.86 11.46 8.52
N ASP A 258 8.02 10.54 7.59
CA ASP A 258 7.21 9.33 7.48
C ASP A 258 7.92 8.14 8.13
N VAL A 259 7.16 7.28 8.80
CA VAL A 259 7.61 6.03 9.43
C VAL A 259 6.81 4.87 8.85
N PHE A 260 7.50 3.94 8.21
CA PHE A 260 6.89 2.80 7.51
C PHE A 260 7.80 1.57 7.57
N PRO A 261 7.29 0.34 7.38
CA PRO A 261 8.12 -0.85 7.34
C PRO A 261 9.14 -0.77 6.20
N LYS A 262 10.33 -1.31 6.42
CA LYS A 262 11.37 -1.35 5.38
C LYS A 262 10.86 -2.04 4.11
N GLY A 263 11.13 -1.41 2.96
CA GLY A 263 10.68 -1.88 1.65
C GLY A 263 9.26 -1.46 1.26
N TRP A 264 8.60 -0.59 2.03
CA TRP A 264 7.32 0.03 1.65
C TRP A 264 7.51 1.35 0.87
N ASP A 265 8.68 1.53 0.25
CA ASP A 265 8.93 2.50 -0.82
C ASP A 265 8.31 2.01 -2.15
N LYS A 266 8.53 2.72 -3.25
CA LYS A 266 7.92 2.38 -4.56
C LYS A 266 8.28 0.99 -5.07
N THR A 267 9.38 0.39 -4.63
CA THR A 267 9.72 -1.00 -4.99
C THR A 267 8.68 -2.00 -4.49
N TYR A 268 7.87 -1.63 -3.49
CA TYR A 268 6.78 -2.44 -2.97
C TYR A 268 5.80 -2.85 -4.08
N CYS A 269 5.47 -1.95 -5.02
CA CYS A 269 4.53 -2.26 -6.09
C CYS A 269 4.98 -3.42 -7.00
N LEU A 270 6.30 -3.64 -7.10
CA LEU A 270 6.88 -4.68 -7.95
C LEU A 270 6.47 -6.10 -7.50
N ARG A 271 6.04 -6.28 -6.24
CA ARG A 271 5.53 -7.57 -5.76
C ARG A 271 4.23 -8.00 -6.44
N HIS A 272 3.46 -7.04 -6.93
CA HIS A 272 2.17 -7.26 -7.60
C HIS A 272 2.33 -7.63 -9.08
N ILE A 273 3.56 -7.57 -9.57
CA ILE A 273 3.93 -7.93 -10.93
C ILE A 273 4.61 -9.31 -10.83
N PRO A 274 3.93 -10.40 -11.24
CA PRO A 274 4.52 -11.73 -11.13
C PRO A 274 5.82 -11.80 -11.91
N GLU A 275 6.82 -12.47 -11.34
CA GLU A 275 8.09 -12.74 -12.00
C GLU A 275 7.84 -13.41 -13.37
N GLU A 276 8.68 -13.10 -14.36
CA GLU A 276 8.56 -13.58 -15.75
C GLU A 276 7.40 -12.99 -16.58
N THR A 277 6.47 -12.21 -16.00
CA THR A 277 5.37 -11.57 -16.76
C THR A 277 5.90 -10.61 -17.81
N TYR A 278 6.92 -9.83 -17.47
CA TYR A 278 7.55 -8.85 -18.35
C TYR A 278 9.04 -9.13 -18.44
N GLN A 279 9.58 -9.05 -19.64
CA GLN A 279 11.02 -9.14 -19.88
C GLN A 279 11.71 -7.84 -19.48
N ARG A 280 11.00 -6.71 -19.60
CA ARG A 280 11.50 -5.36 -19.31
C ARG A 280 10.46 -4.57 -18.53
N ILE A 281 10.88 -3.97 -17.43
CA ILE A 281 10.07 -3.02 -16.65
C ILE A 281 10.80 -1.69 -16.71
N LEU A 282 10.27 -0.73 -17.44
CA LEU A 282 10.81 0.63 -17.47
C LEU A 282 10.14 1.43 -16.37
N PHE A 283 10.89 2.28 -15.68
CA PHE A 283 10.36 3.19 -14.67
C PHE A 283 10.72 4.64 -15.00
N PHE A 284 9.75 5.55 -14.98
CA PHE A 284 9.94 6.98 -15.19
C PHE A 284 9.62 7.74 -13.88
N GLY A 285 10.53 8.63 -13.46
CA GLY A 285 10.38 9.42 -12.23
C GLY A 285 11.22 10.70 -12.21
N ASP A 286 10.78 11.70 -11.45
CA ASP A 286 11.45 13.01 -11.35
C ASP A 286 12.51 13.04 -10.22
N LYS A 287 12.28 12.30 -9.13
CA LYS A 287 13.11 12.31 -7.92
C LYS A 287 13.97 11.07 -7.77
N CYS A 288 14.73 10.79 -8.83
CA CYS A 288 15.60 9.62 -8.94
C CYS A 288 17.01 9.83 -8.34
N ASP A 289 17.23 10.86 -7.51
CA ASP A 289 18.51 11.05 -6.79
C ASP A 289 18.43 10.44 -5.39
N PRO A 290 19.54 10.02 -4.76
CA PRO A 290 19.53 9.47 -3.40
C PRO A 290 18.77 10.35 -2.40
N GLY A 291 17.75 9.77 -1.76
CA GLY A 291 16.84 10.46 -0.83
C GLY A 291 15.56 11.00 -1.48
N GLY A 292 15.45 10.97 -2.81
CA GLY A 292 14.19 11.15 -3.53
C GLY A 292 13.32 9.89 -3.46
N ASN A 293 12.00 10.05 -3.54
CA ASN A 293 11.03 8.96 -3.40
C ASN A 293 10.96 8.01 -4.60
N ASP A 294 11.68 8.31 -5.68
CA ASP A 294 11.83 7.42 -6.84
C ASP A 294 13.13 6.63 -6.82
N TRP A 295 14.09 6.98 -5.95
CA TRP A 295 15.43 6.43 -5.97
C TRP A 295 15.43 4.90 -5.90
N GLU A 296 14.70 4.32 -4.95
CA GLU A 296 14.72 2.88 -4.70
C GLU A 296 14.18 2.09 -5.91
N ILE A 297 13.07 2.53 -6.52
CA ILE A 297 12.50 1.87 -7.70
C ILE A 297 13.29 2.17 -8.98
N PHE A 298 13.90 3.36 -9.10
CA PHE A 298 14.76 3.73 -10.21
C PHE A 298 16.05 2.90 -10.23
N ALA A 299 16.62 2.61 -9.05
CA ALA A 299 17.86 1.85 -8.90
C ALA A 299 17.64 0.34 -8.71
N ASP A 300 16.39 -0.14 -8.64
CA ASP A 300 16.08 -1.56 -8.48
C ASP A 300 16.55 -2.35 -9.71
N PRO A 301 17.25 -3.49 -9.56
CA PRO A 301 17.77 -4.27 -10.69
C PRO A 301 16.68 -4.87 -11.58
N ARG A 302 15.42 -4.89 -11.13
CA ARG A 302 14.26 -5.32 -11.94
C ARG A 302 13.78 -4.25 -12.90
N THR A 303 14.22 -3.00 -12.73
CA THR A 303 13.75 -1.86 -13.54
C THR A 303 14.86 -1.28 -14.42
N GLU A 304 14.45 -0.72 -15.54
CA GLU A 304 15.24 0.18 -16.37
C GLU A 304 14.79 1.62 -16.05
N GLY A 305 15.54 2.29 -15.17
CA GLY A 305 15.21 3.62 -14.68
C GLY A 305 15.46 4.75 -15.69
N HIS A 306 14.47 5.62 -15.85
CA HIS A 306 14.49 6.82 -16.68
C HIS A 306 14.15 8.06 -15.84
N LYS A 307 15.19 8.85 -15.53
CA LYS A 307 15.00 10.12 -14.83
C LYS A 307 14.45 11.16 -15.79
N VAL A 308 13.43 11.90 -15.36
CA VAL A 308 12.81 13.00 -16.09
C VAL A 308 12.77 14.26 -15.22
N GLN A 309 12.46 15.41 -15.81
CA GLN A 309 12.31 16.69 -15.12
C GLN A 309 10.92 17.30 -15.33
N SER A 310 10.15 16.78 -16.28
CA SER A 310 8.81 17.26 -16.58
C SER A 310 7.97 16.24 -17.35
N PRO A 311 6.63 16.43 -17.40
CA PRO A 311 5.75 15.61 -18.23
C PRO A 311 6.10 15.62 -19.72
N GLU A 312 6.58 16.76 -20.24
CA GLU A 312 6.99 16.88 -21.65
C GLU A 312 8.22 16.03 -21.94
N GLU A 313 9.17 15.97 -20.99
CA GLU A 313 10.34 15.10 -21.10
C GLU A 313 9.94 13.63 -21.05
N THR A 314 9.02 13.25 -20.14
CA THR A 314 8.43 11.90 -20.08
C THR A 314 7.86 11.49 -21.44
N VAL A 315 6.99 12.32 -22.02
CA VAL A 315 6.39 12.07 -23.35
C VAL A 315 7.46 11.95 -24.42
N SER A 316 8.46 12.86 -24.43
CA SER A 316 9.54 12.86 -25.41
C SER A 316 10.40 11.60 -25.34
N MET A 317 10.81 11.20 -24.13
CA MET A 317 11.65 10.02 -23.91
C MET A 317 10.90 8.74 -24.25
N CYS A 318 9.67 8.56 -23.77
CA CYS A 318 8.89 7.38 -24.11
C CYS A 318 8.59 7.29 -25.61
N SER A 319 8.30 8.41 -26.28
CA SER A 319 8.04 8.42 -27.73
C SER A 319 9.26 8.02 -28.57
N LYS A 320 10.48 8.18 -28.06
CA LYS A 320 11.70 7.69 -28.71
C LYS A 320 11.91 6.18 -28.53
N LEU A 321 11.32 5.59 -27.49
CA LEU A 321 11.45 4.18 -27.17
C LEU A 321 10.41 3.30 -27.89
N PHE A 322 9.25 3.86 -28.28
CA PHE A 322 8.09 3.11 -28.80
C PHE A 322 7.44 3.70 -30.04
#